data_AF-A0A3D1N5Q4-F1
#
_entry.id   AF-A0A3D1N5Q4-F1
#
_cell.length_a   1.000
_cell.length_b   1.000
_cell.length_c   1.000
_cell.angle_alpha   90.00
_cell.angle_beta   90.00
_cell.angle_gamma   90.00
#
_symmetry.space_group_name_H-M   'P 1'
#
loop_
_entity.id
_entity.type
_entity.pdbx_description
1 polymer ?
#
loop_
_entity_poly.entity_id
_entity_poly.type
_entity_poly.pdbx_seq_one_letter_code
_entity_poly.pdbx_strand_id
1 'polypeptide(L)'
;MPVHGIVNNNNFHLFLLIFSTAQNTFYINLLQFRPPGQSVQIPILFSKNTYITGLCNKTDHWQRYNLVMLRTMAWIMLIAITVGVEHNVYTHWAQIRVITRVIKRKVVPCTAPITYSIGSIDPRFGISINTLAGDLRKAEAIWEEPSGKNFFKYTPNGGDVTVNLVYDNRQAAVDTLKAAGIRTDRSRASYDALKERYNALSVRVDSKQSRYNNQAAVYKLNENAYNAKVKYWNKKTFAPAAERKRLQAEKAARAREFAALKSFEKTLNADIGTLNALATTLNQLIVQLHLNVKQYNRTGASLGQFEQGLYRISWGIQTIDIYEYSERMRLVRVLAHEMGHALGLEHISNPEAVMYMINQGENLKATGTDISELNKVCAAGIRSISNPGQ
;
A
#
# COMPACT_ATOMS: atom_id res chain seq x y z
N MET A 1 -23.64 -22.06 -23.89
CA MET A 1 -23.70 -20.60 -24.06
C MET A 1 -22.54 -19.98 -23.31
N PRO A 2 -21.45 -19.57 -23.99
CA PRO A 2 -20.33 -18.92 -23.33
C PRO A 2 -20.49 -17.39 -23.40
N VAL A 3 -20.41 -16.74 -22.25
CA VAL A 3 -20.33 -15.28 -22.13
C VAL A 3 -18.84 -14.92 -22.10
N HIS A 4 -18.36 -14.34 -23.20
CA HIS A 4 -17.08 -13.62 -23.25
C HIS A 4 -17.25 -12.26 -22.58
N GLY A 5 -16.36 -11.94 -21.63
CA GLY A 5 -16.16 -10.60 -21.09
C GLY A 5 -14.68 -10.28 -21.09
N ILE A 6 -14.19 -9.76 -22.22
CA ILE A 6 -12.86 -9.17 -22.34
C ILE A 6 -12.92 -7.80 -21.67
N VAL A 7 -12.14 -7.65 -20.60
CA VAL A 7 -11.88 -6.38 -19.91
C VAL A 7 -11.13 -5.47 -20.88
N ASN A 8 -11.76 -4.37 -21.28
CA ASN A 8 -11.15 -3.38 -22.15
C ASN A 8 -10.18 -2.53 -21.33
N ASN A 9 -8.89 -2.68 -21.62
CA ASN A 9 -7.78 -1.99 -20.95
C ASN A 9 -7.60 -0.62 -21.61
N ASN A 10 -8.28 0.42 -21.12
CA ASN A 10 -8.08 1.79 -21.61
C ASN A 10 -6.79 2.37 -21.02
N ASN A 11 -5.67 2.11 -21.72
CA ASN A 11 -4.42 2.82 -21.54
C ASN A 11 -4.61 4.30 -21.89
N PHE A 12 -4.49 5.19 -20.90
CA PHE A 12 -4.40 6.63 -21.14
C PHE A 12 -2.93 7.01 -21.41
N HIS A 13 -2.66 7.57 -22.60
CA HIS A 13 -1.40 8.25 -22.90
C HIS A 13 -1.62 9.77 -22.80
N LEU A 14 -0.92 10.43 -21.89
CA LEU A 14 -0.93 11.88 -21.76
C LEU A 14 0.19 12.47 -22.62
N PHE A 15 -0.18 13.24 -23.66
CA PHE A 15 0.78 13.95 -24.50
C PHE A 15 0.94 15.40 -24.02
N LEU A 16 2.16 15.79 -23.65
CA LEU A 16 2.52 17.19 -23.40
C LEU A 16 2.88 17.85 -24.74
N LEU A 17 2.06 18.80 -25.21
CA LEU A 17 2.41 19.68 -26.31
C LEU A 17 3.03 20.96 -25.75
N ILE A 18 4.34 21.12 -25.92
CA ILE A 18 5.05 22.37 -25.62
C ILE A 18 5.14 23.16 -26.94
N PHE A 19 4.45 24.30 -27.01
CA PHE A 19 4.59 25.23 -28.13
C PHE A 19 5.67 26.26 -27.80
N SER A 20 6.77 26.23 -28.55
CA SER A 20 7.79 27.29 -28.56
C SER A 20 7.75 27.98 -29.91
N THR A 21 7.47 29.29 -29.94
CA THR A 21 7.61 30.11 -31.14
C THR A 21 9.03 30.65 -31.21
N ALA A 22 9.98 29.76 -31.51
CA ALA A 22 11.30 30.15 -31.96
C ALA A 22 11.84 29.06 -32.90
N GLN A 23 11.96 29.42 -34.19
CA GLN A 23 12.52 28.64 -35.30
C GLN A 23 11.57 27.60 -35.93
N ASN A 24 11.40 27.72 -37.26
CA ASN A 24 10.56 26.89 -38.13
C ASN A 24 11.03 25.41 -38.20
N THR A 25 10.87 24.66 -37.12
CA THR A 25 11.05 23.19 -37.11
C THR A 25 10.07 22.56 -36.11
N PHE A 26 9.23 21.63 -36.56
CA PHE A 26 8.31 20.89 -35.69
C PHE A 26 8.96 19.59 -35.19
N TYR A 27 8.98 19.37 -33.88
CA TYR A 27 9.33 18.08 -33.27
C TYR A 27 8.16 17.55 -32.44
N ILE A 28 7.77 16.30 -32.66
CA ILE A 28 6.85 15.56 -31.78
C ILE A 28 7.72 14.62 -30.94
N ASN A 29 7.86 14.89 -29.65
CA ASN A 29 8.46 13.93 -28.72
C ASN A 29 7.37 13.00 -28.16
N LEU A 30 7.42 11.73 -28.56
CA LEU A 30 6.61 10.64 -27.99
C LEU A 30 7.26 10.16 -26.68
N LEU A 31 6.77 10.65 -25.53
CA LEU A 31 7.10 10.07 -24.23
C LEU A 31 6.18 8.88 -23.94
N GLN A 32 6.61 7.67 -24.32
CA GLN A 32 6.07 6.43 -23.77
C GLN A 32 6.85 6.05 -22.51
N PHE A 33 6.21 6.06 -21.34
CA PHE A 33 6.76 5.41 -20.15
C PHE A 33 6.52 3.90 -20.24
N ARG A 34 7.57 3.14 -20.57
CA ARG A 34 7.69 1.69 -20.33
C ARG A 34 9.04 1.40 -19.64
N PRO A 35 9.18 0.25 -18.94
CA PRO A 35 10.30 -0.02 -18.04
C PRO A 35 11.64 -0.15 -18.79
N PRO A 36 12.79 -0.02 -18.10
CA PRO A 36 14.06 0.36 -18.71
C PRO A 36 14.71 -0.78 -19.50
N GLY A 37 15.24 -0.45 -20.68
CA GLY A 37 16.18 -1.31 -21.42
C GLY A 37 15.75 -1.68 -22.84
N GLN A 38 15.65 -0.70 -23.76
CA GLN A 38 15.93 -0.83 -25.21
C GLN A 38 15.65 0.52 -25.89
N SER A 39 16.68 1.15 -26.46
CA SER A 39 16.54 2.30 -27.34
C SER A 39 16.45 1.83 -28.79
N VAL A 40 15.37 2.21 -29.50
CA VAL A 40 15.29 2.07 -30.97
C VAL A 40 15.21 3.48 -31.54
N GLN A 41 16.27 3.90 -32.22
CA GLN A 41 16.27 5.11 -33.06
C GLN A 41 15.64 4.77 -34.41
N ILE A 42 14.59 5.49 -34.80
CA ILE A 42 14.10 5.50 -36.18
C ILE A 42 14.44 6.87 -36.78
N PRO A 43 15.39 6.96 -37.73
CA PRO A 43 15.69 8.22 -38.40
C PRO A 43 14.64 8.50 -39.48
N ILE A 44 14.08 9.71 -39.49
CA ILE A 44 13.41 10.25 -40.68
C ILE A 44 14.35 11.31 -41.27
N LEU A 45 14.95 10.97 -42.41
CA LEU A 45 15.78 11.85 -43.23
C LEU A 45 14.89 12.84 -44.00
N PHE A 46 15.09 14.14 -43.81
CA PHE A 46 14.76 15.15 -44.82
C PHE A 46 16.06 15.78 -45.33
N SER A 47 16.37 15.49 -46.59
CA SER A 47 17.44 16.09 -47.37
C SER A 47 17.13 17.57 -47.68
N LYS A 48 18.13 18.45 -47.55
CA LYS A 48 18.08 19.85 -47.99
C LYS A 48 18.96 20.08 -49.23
N ASN A 49 18.44 20.94 -50.11
CA ASN A 49 19.02 21.61 -51.29
C ASN A 49 19.12 20.75 -52.56
N THR A 50 18.64 21.18 -53.73
CA THR A 50 19.22 22.29 -54.54
C THR A 50 18.30 22.61 -55.74
N TYR A 51 17.94 23.90 -55.91
CA TYR A 51 17.61 24.70 -57.12
C TYR A 51 16.83 24.10 -58.31
N ILE A 52 15.65 24.67 -58.60
CA ILE A 52 15.17 24.91 -59.97
C ILE A 52 14.65 26.35 -60.05
N THR A 53 15.39 27.20 -60.74
CA THR A 53 14.91 28.48 -61.26
C THR A 53 14.13 28.25 -62.56
N GLY A 54 13.06 29.03 -62.75
CA GLY A 54 12.49 29.28 -64.07
C GLY A 54 11.22 28.51 -64.39
N LEU A 55 10.07 29.15 -64.19
CA LEU A 55 9.19 29.62 -65.27
C LEU A 55 7.81 29.96 -64.70
N CYS A 56 7.46 31.23 -64.87
CA CYS A 56 6.13 31.81 -64.70
C CYS A 56 5.12 31.06 -65.58
N ASN A 57 4.02 30.53 -65.03
CA ASN A 57 2.67 30.94 -65.42
C ASN A 57 1.54 30.17 -64.70
N LYS A 58 0.48 30.92 -64.38
CA LYS A 58 -0.90 30.49 -64.11
C LYS A 58 -1.13 29.68 -62.82
N THR A 59 -1.64 30.34 -61.78
CA THR A 59 -3.05 30.23 -61.29
C THR A 59 -3.21 30.91 -59.93
N ASP A 60 -3.59 32.19 -59.93
CA ASP A 60 -3.83 33.02 -58.73
C ASP A 60 -5.09 32.65 -57.92
N HIS A 61 -5.76 31.53 -58.24
CA HIS A 61 -6.99 31.11 -57.57
C HIS A 61 -6.80 30.02 -56.51
N TRP A 62 -5.65 29.33 -56.42
CA TRP A 62 -5.47 28.20 -55.48
C TRP A 62 -4.66 28.52 -54.21
N GLN A 63 -3.87 29.61 -54.18
CA GLN A 63 -3.05 29.96 -53.00
C GLN A 63 -3.83 30.69 -51.90
N ARG A 64 -4.87 31.47 -52.23
CA ARG A 64 -5.72 32.15 -51.21
C ARG A 64 -6.66 31.20 -50.46
N TYR A 65 -7.17 30.16 -51.12
CA TYR A 65 -8.03 29.16 -50.47
C TYR A 65 -7.25 28.35 -49.42
N ASN A 66 -6.00 27.98 -49.69
CA ASN A 66 -5.17 27.24 -48.75
C ASN A 66 -4.87 28.00 -47.46
N LEU A 67 -4.59 29.31 -47.52
CA LEU A 67 -4.28 30.09 -46.32
C LEU A 67 -5.53 30.34 -45.45
N VAL A 68 -6.68 30.57 -46.08
CA VAL A 68 -7.97 30.75 -45.39
C VAL A 68 -8.42 29.42 -44.78
N MET A 69 -8.27 28.30 -45.51
CA MET A 69 -8.60 26.94 -45.06
C MET A 69 -7.70 26.47 -43.91
N LEU A 70 -6.39 26.72 -43.98
CA LEU A 70 -5.45 26.41 -42.88
C LEU A 70 -5.78 27.21 -41.61
N ARG A 71 -6.14 28.49 -41.74
CA ARG A 71 -6.59 29.31 -40.61
C ARG A 71 -7.90 28.80 -40.01
N THR A 72 -8.87 28.41 -40.84
CA THR A 72 -10.13 27.84 -40.35
C THR A 72 -9.92 26.51 -39.64
N MET A 73 -9.07 25.62 -40.18
CA MET A 73 -8.72 24.36 -39.51
C MET A 73 -7.99 24.59 -38.18
N ALA A 74 -7.08 25.56 -38.10
CA ALA A 74 -6.40 25.92 -36.86
C ALA A 74 -7.40 26.45 -35.80
N TRP A 75 -8.36 27.29 -36.19
CA TRP A 75 -9.41 27.77 -35.30
C TRP A 75 -10.35 26.64 -34.82
N ILE A 76 -10.75 25.73 -35.71
CA ILE A 76 -11.57 24.57 -35.35
C ILE A 76 -10.82 23.66 -34.36
N MET A 77 -9.52 23.43 -34.57
CA MET A 77 -8.69 22.68 -33.62
C MET A 77 -8.57 23.39 -32.27
N LEU A 78 -8.36 24.71 -32.25
CA LEU A 78 -8.30 25.48 -31.01
C LEU A 78 -9.62 25.41 -30.23
N ILE A 79 -10.75 25.53 -30.93
CA ILE A 79 -12.10 25.40 -30.36
C ILE A 79 -12.32 23.97 -29.84
N ALA A 80 -11.94 22.96 -30.60
CA ALA A 80 -12.06 21.56 -30.17
C ALA A 80 -11.20 21.26 -28.93
N ILE A 81 -9.98 21.82 -28.85
CA ILE A 81 -9.10 21.70 -27.68
C ILE A 81 -9.70 22.42 -26.48
N THR A 82 -10.16 23.65 -26.64
CA THR A 82 -10.75 24.43 -25.54
C THR A 82 -12.02 23.79 -25.01
N VAL A 83 -12.95 23.38 -25.89
CA VAL A 83 -14.15 22.63 -25.50
C VAL A 83 -13.78 21.29 -24.86
N GLY A 84 -12.76 20.59 -25.38
CA GLY A 84 -12.25 19.36 -24.79
C GLY A 84 -11.67 19.56 -23.39
N VAL A 85 -10.90 20.63 -23.18
CA VAL A 85 -10.34 21.03 -21.88
C VAL A 85 -11.46 21.44 -20.92
N GLU A 86 -12.40 22.27 -21.34
CA GLU A 86 -13.56 22.69 -20.53
C GLU A 86 -14.41 21.49 -20.13
N HIS A 87 -14.70 20.58 -21.07
CA HIS A 87 -15.43 19.35 -20.77
C HIS A 87 -14.66 18.47 -19.78
N ASN A 88 -13.35 18.33 -19.95
CA ASN A 88 -12.51 17.56 -19.03
C ASN A 88 -12.45 18.20 -17.64
N VAL A 89 -12.31 19.53 -17.56
CA VAL A 89 -12.34 20.30 -16.31
C VAL A 89 -13.67 20.20 -15.62
N TYR A 90 -14.77 20.29 -16.35
CA TYR A 90 -16.12 20.17 -15.82
C TYR A 90 -16.40 18.75 -15.28
N THR A 91 -16.04 17.72 -16.06
CA THR A 91 -16.27 16.31 -15.69
C THR A 91 -15.34 15.82 -14.58
N HIS A 92 -14.10 16.33 -14.49
CA HIS A 92 -13.08 15.87 -13.55
C HIS A 92 -12.63 16.95 -12.56
N TRP A 93 -13.48 17.95 -12.30
CA TRP A 93 -13.18 19.12 -11.47
C TRP A 93 -12.60 18.77 -10.08
N ALA A 94 -13.03 17.65 -9.50
CA ALA A 94 -12.52 17.16 -8.22
C ALA A 94 -11.05 16.73 -8.32
N GLN A 95 -10.66 16.00 -9.37
CA GLN A 95 -9.29 15.54 -9.59
C GLN A 95 -8.35 16.69 -9.94
N ILE A 96 -8.80 17.65 -10.76
CA ILE A 96 -8.01 18.83 -11.13
C ILE A 96 -7.72 19.71 -9.91
N ARG A 97 -8.70 19.90 -9.01
CA ARG A 97 -8.48 20.63 -7.75
C ARG A 97 -7.45 19.95 -6.85
N VAL A 98 -7.43 18.61 -6.83
CA VAL A 98 -6.46 17.85 -6.06
C VAL A 98 -5.05 18.01 -6.63
N ILE A 99 -4.89 17.88 -7.96
CA ILE A 99 -3.60 18.05 -8.64
C ILE A 99 -3.05 19.48 -8.47
N THR A 100 -3.90 20.50 -8.64
CA THR A 100 -3.49 21.91 -8.47
C THR A 100 -3.05 22.22 -7.05
N ARG A 101 -3.66 21.63 -6.02
CA ARG A 101 -3.18 21.74 -4.63
C ARG A 101 -1.82 21.08 -4.44
N VAL A 102 -1.59 19.89 -5.01
CA VAL A 102 -0.28 19.21 -4.97
C VAL A 102 0.80 20.07 -5.62
N ILE A 103 0.52 20.64 -6.79
CA ILE A 103 1.45 21.53 -7.50
C ILE A 103 1.73 22.80 -6.67
N LYS A 104 0.68 23.44 -6.13
CA LYS A 104 0.84 24.64 -5.29
C LYS A 104 1.74 24.36 -4.08
N ARG A 105 1.65 23.18 -3.45
CA ARG A 105 2.51 22.79 -2.33
C ARG A 105 3.97 22.62 -2.73
N LYS A 106 4.27 22.14 -3.94
CA LYS A 106 5.64 22.09 -4.44
C LYS A 106 6.21 23.49 -4.71
N VAL A 107 5.37 24.42 -5.16
CA VAL A 107 5.78 25.77 -5.54
C VAL A 107 5.88 26.72 -4.34
N VAL A 108 4.99 26.61 -3.35
CA VAL A 108 5.02 27.44 -2.13
C VAL A 108 4.75 26.58 -0.89
N PRO A 109 5.71 25.71 -0.50
CA PRO A 109 5.54 24.79 0.61
C PRO A 109 5.33 25.55 1.91
N CYS A 110 4.58 24.95 2.84
CA CYS A 110 4.35 25.47 4.18
C CYS A 110 3.67 26.85 4.29
N THR A 111 3.06 27.36 3.21
CA THR A 111 2.36 28.66 3.21
C THR A 111 0.90 28.58 3.63
N ALA A 112 0.29 27.40 3.54
CA ALA A 112 -1.07 27.13 4.00
C ALA A 112 -1.14 25.73 4.61
N PRO A 113 -2.02 25.50 5.60
CA PRO A 113 -2.17 24.20 6.23
C PRO A 113 -2.63 23.13 5.23
N ILE A 114 -2.06 21.94 5.36
CA ILE A 114 -2.50 20.71 4.71
C ILE A 114 -3.78 20.26 5.40
N THR A 115 -4.90 20.27 4.66
CA THR A 115 -6.12 19.71 5.22
C THR A 115 -6.03 18.18 5.25
N TYR A 116 -6.56 17.56 6.28
CA TYR A 116 -6.67 16.11 6.34
C TYR A 116 -8.03 15.68 6.88
N SER A 117 -8.45 14.48 6.51
CA SER A 117 -9.68 13.85 7.01
C SER A 117 -9.40 12.40 7.38
N ILE A 118 -10.20 11.87 8.30
CA ILE A 118 -10.16 10.45 8.66
C ILE A 118 -11.03 9.68 7.68
N GLY A 119 -10.44 8.67 7.03
CA GLY A 119 -11.14 7.76 6.14
C GLY A 119 -11.58 6.49 6.86
N SER A 120 -11.25 5.32 6.31
CA SER A 120 -11.65 4.03 6.88
C SER A 120 -10.82 3.68 8.11
N ILE A 121 -11.50 3.31 9.19
CA ILE A 121 -10.90 2.68 10.37
C ILE A 121 -11.40 1.25 10.42
N ASP A 122 -10.50 0.28 10.32
CA ASP A 122 -10.88 -1.11 10.54
C ASP A 122 -11.32 -1.31 12.02
N PRO A 123 -12.54 -1.82 12.28
CA PRO A 123 -13.05 -1.96 13.64
C PRO A 123 -12.19 -2.82 14.58
N ARG A 124 -11.35 -3.70 14.04
CA ARG A 124 -10.47 -4.59 14.81
C ARG A 124 -9.40 -3.82 15.60
N PHE A 125 -9.07 -2.59 15.22
CA PHE A 125 -8.22 -1.71 16.04
C PHE A 125 -8.89 -1.24 17.33
N GLY A 126 -10.22 -1.33 17.45
CA GLY A 126 -10.95 -0.91 18.64
C GLY A 126 -10.86 0.59 18.96
N ILE A 127 -10.56 1.42 17.97
CA ILE A 127 -10.36 2.87 18.10
C ILE A 127 -11.50 3.65 17.45
N SER A 128 -12.01 4.67 18.14
CA SER A 128 -13.03 5.56 17.59
C SER A 128 -12.40 6.66 16.70
N ILE A 129 -13.21 7.24 15.81
CA ILE A 129 -12.81 8.41 14.99
C ILE A 129 -12.35 9.57 15.89
N ASN A 130 -13.07 9.85 16.98
CA ASN A 130 -12.74 10.93 17.92
C ASN A 130 -11.39 10.69 18.60
N THR A 131 -11.14 9.44 18.98
CA THR A 131 -9.87 9.02 19.54
C THR A 131 -8.75 9.24 18.52
N LEU A 132 -8.90 8.74 17.29
CA LEU A 132 -7.91 8.94 16.22
C LEU A 132 -7.66 10.42 15.90
N ALA A 133 -8.71 11.24 15.82
CA ALA A 133 -8.59 12.68 15.63
C ALA A 133 -7.77 13.34 16.76
N GLY A 134 -7.98 12.89 18.00
CA GLY A 134 -7.16 13.34 19.14
C GLY A 134 -5.69 12.98 19.03
N ASP A 135 -5.35 11.84 18.42
CA ASP A 135 -3.96 11.44 18.18
C ASP A 135 -3.32 12.16 17.01
N LEU A 136 -4.08 12.41 15.94
CA LEU A 136 -3.63 13.22 14.82
C LEU A 136 -3.27 14.63 15.28
N ARG A 137 -4.09 15.26 16.15
CA ARG A 137 -3.74 16.55 16.77
C ARG A 137 -2.43 16.51 17.56
N LYS A 138 -2.15 15.41 18.25
CA LYS A 138 -0.86 15.23 18.95
C LYS A 138 0.29 15.08 17.95
N ALA A 139 0.07 14.39 16.84
CA ALA A 139 1.05 14.23 15.78
C ALA A 139 1.36 15.55 15.07
N GLU A 140 0.35 16.40 14.85
CA GLU A 140 0.51 17.76 14.32
C GLU A 140 1.40 18.61 15.23
N ALA A 141 1.13 18.61 16.54
CA ALA A 141 1.87 19.38 17.52
C ALA A 141 3.39 19.11 17.51
N ILE A 142 3.81 17.88 17.17
CA ILE A 142 5.24 17.51 17.05
C ILE A 142 5.97 18.39 16.02
N TRP A 143 5.27 18.81 14.96
CA TRP A 143 5.79 19.68 13.90
C TRP A 143 5.51 21.17 14.17
N GLU A 144 4.31 21.47 14.67
CA GLU A 144 3.80 22.84 14.78
C GLU A 144 4.37 23.60 15.98
N GLU A 145 4.49 22.96 17.15
CA GLU A 145 5.03 23.60 18.35
C GLU A 145 6.46 24.14 18.17
N PRO A 146 7.44 23.35 17.67
CA PRO A 146 8.81 23.85 17.51
C PRO A 146 8.98 24.83 16.33
N SER A 147 8.06 24.84 15.37
CA SER A 147 8.13 25.72 14.20
C SER A 147 7.34 27.02 14.36
N GLY A 148 6.37 27.05 15.29
CA GLY A 148 5.42 28.15 15.45
C GLY A 148 4.47 28.33 14.26
N LYS A 149 4.34 27.33 13.38
CA LYS A 149 3.50 27.37 12.17
C LYS A 149 2.38 26.36 12.25
N ASN A 150 1.23 26.73 11.67
CA ASN A 150 0.12 25.82 11.48
C ASN A 150 0.29 25.08 10.14
N PHE A 151 0.65 23.81 10.22
CA PHE A 151 0.95 22.95 9.07
C PHE A 151 -0.23 22.08 8.66
N PHE A 152 -1.13 21.77 9.58
CA PHE A 152 -2.23 20.84 9.33
C PHE A 152 -3.57 21.41 9.78
N LYS A 153 -4.63 20.89 9.16
CA LYS A 153 -5.99 21.27 9.55
C LYS A 153 -6.92 20.09 9.39
N TYR A 154 -7.46 19.61 10.50
CA TYR A 154 -8.51 18.60 10.45
C TYR A 154 -9.77 19.15 9.76
N THR A 155 -10.32 18.32 8.88
CA THR A 155 -11.61 18.54 8.23
C THR A 155 -12.42 17.24 8.34
N PRO A 156 -13.73 17.31 8.66
CA PRO A 156 -14.53 16.09 8.81
C PRO A 156 -14.56 15.21 7.56
N ASN A 157 -14.46 15.80 6.38
CA ASN A 157 -14.45 15.11 5.10
C ASN A 157 -13.70 15.92 4.03
N GLY A 158 -13.26 15.23 2.97
CA GLY A 158 -12.69 15.87 1.79
C GLY A 158 -11.35 16.59 2.02
N GLY A 159 -10.61 16.21 3.08
CA GLY A 159 -9.28 16.72 3.32
C GLY A 159 -8.32 16.31 2.20
N ASP A 160 -7.25 17.09 2.03
CA ASP A 160 -6.23 16.82 1.00
C ASP A 160 -5.51 15.49 1.23
N VAL A 161 -5.34 15.10 2.49
CA VAL A 161 -4.79 13.82 2.93
C VAL A 161 -5.87 13.01 3.63
N THR A 162 -6.10 11.77 3.20
CA THR A 162 -6.99 10.84 3.89
C THR A 162 -6.18 9.89 4.76
N VAL A 163 -6.48 9.84 6.06
CA VAL A 163 -5.82 8.94 7.02
C VAL A 163 -6.69 7.72 7.27
N ASN A 164 -6.17 6.52 7.01
CA ASN A 164 -6.85 5.25 7.22
C ASN A 164 -6.09 4.36 8.22
N LEU A 165 -6.82 3.50 8.92
CA LEU A 165 -6.26 2.40 9.71
C LEU A 165 -6.65 1.08 9.05
N VAL A 166 -5.66 0.38 8.51
CA VAL A 166 -5.83 -0.83 7.70
C VAL A 166 -5.29 -2.03 8.46
N TYR A 167 -6.19 -2.88 8.95
CA TYR A 167 -5.81 -4.02 9.77
C TYR A 167 -5.40 -5.20 8.89
N ASP A 168 -4.10 -5.48 8.86
CA ASP A 168 -3.52 -6.61 8.14
C ASP A 168 -2.73 -7.56 9.06
N ASN A 169 -1.95 -8.46 8.46
CA ASN A 169 -1.16 -9.45 9.17
C ASN A 169 -0.16 -8.84 10.17
N ARG A 170 0.25 -7.57 9.98
CA ARG A 170 1.18 -6.87 10.87
C ARG A 170 0.53 -6.59 12.22
N GLN A 171 -0.63 -5.94 12.23
CA GLN A 171 -1.39 -5.73 13.48
C GLN A 171 -1.90 -7.07 14.04
N ALA A 172 -2.35 -7.99 13.19
CA ALA A 172 -2.82 -9.30 13.62
C ALA A 172 -1.74 -10.09 14.38
N ALA A 173 -0.48 -10.00 13.95
CA ALA A 173 0.63 -10.63 14.64
C ALA A 173 0.84 -10.02 16.03
N VAL A 174 0.88 -8.69 16.14
CA VAL A 174 1.02 -7.98 17.43
C VAL A 174 -0.11 -8.37 18.39
N ASP A 175 -1.36 -8.37 17.91
CA ASP A 175 -2.52 -8.73 18.73
C ASP A 175 -2.49 -10.20 19.17
N THR A 176 -2.08 -11.11 18.28
CA THR A 176 -1.93 -12.53 18.60
C THR A 176 -0.87 -12.74 19.68
N LEU A 177 0.28 -12.08 19.56
CA LEU A 177 1.35 -12.17 20.57
C LEU A 177 0.93 -11.55 21.90
N LYS A 178 0.22 -10.41 21.87
CA LYS A 178 -0.35 -9.77 23.05
C LYS A 178 -1.35 -10.68 23.77
N ALA A 179 -2.25 -11.33 23.03
CA ALA A 179 -3.20 -12.29 23.58
C ALA A 179 -2.51 -13.52 24.21
N ALA A 180 -1.33 -13.89 23.69
CA ALA A 180 -0.47 -14.93 24.27
C ALA A 180 0.41 -14.43 25.44
N GLY A 181 0.22 -13.19 25.91
CA GLY A 181 1.00 -12.60 27.00
C GLY A 181 2.46 -12.32 26.63
N ILE A 182 2.77 -12.22 25.33
CA ILE A 182 4.11 -12.00 24.81
C ILE A 182 4.28 -10.51 24.56
N ARG A 183 5.17 -9.87 25.35
CA ARG A 183 5.53 -8.47 25.13
C ARG A 183 6.45 -8.36 23.93
N THR A 184 6.10 -7.46 23.01
CA THR A 184 6.93 -7.12 21.86
C THR A 184 7.43 -5.69 22.04
N ASP A 185 8.75 -5.53 22.13
CA ASP A 185 9.41 -4.23 21.98
C ASP A 185 10.44 -4.29 20.86
N ARG A 186 11.00 -3.12 20.52
CA ARG A 186 11.97 -2.95 19.43
C ARG A 186 13.42 -3.06 19.93
N SER A 187 13.66 -3.90 20.92
CA SER A 187 15.02 -4.17 21.40
C SER A 187 15.57 -5.45 20.79
N ARG A 188 16.90 -5.53 20.77
CA ARG A 188 17.59 -6.78 20.44
C ARG A 188 17.23 -7.91 21.41
N ALA A 189 17.02 -7.60 22.68
CA ALA A 189 16.60 -8.57 23.70
C ALA A 189 15.21 -9.18 23.38
N SER A 190 14.26 -8.36 22.95
CA SER A 190 12.94 -8.85 22.48
C SER A 190 13.09 -9.74 21.25
N TYR A 191 13.92 -9.35 20.28
CA TYR A 191 14.20 -10.20 19.11
C TYR A 191 14.75 -11.57 19.52
N ASP A 192 15.78 -11.61 20.38
CA ASP A 192 16.42 -12.86 20.79
C ASP A 192 15.43 -13.74 21.58
N ALA A 193 14.64 -13.16 22.49
CA ALA A 193 13.61 -13.87 23.25
C ALA A 193 12.47 -14.42 22.36
N LEU A 194 12.01 -13.65 21.37
CA LEU A 194 11.00 -14.11 20.41
C LEU A 194 11.55 -15.22 19.51
N LYS A 195 12.83 -15.15 19.14
CA LYS A 195 13.50 -16.18 18.34
C LYS A 195 13.60 -17.51 19.08
N GLU A 196 13.95 -17.49 20.37
CA GLU A 196 13.96 -18.71 21.20
C GLU A 196 12.56 -19.34 21.29
N ARG A 197 11.53 -18.52 21.52
CA ARG A 197 10.13 -18.97 21.55
C ARG A 197 9.70 -19.56 20.21
N TYR A 198 10.07 -18.91 19.10
CA TYR A 198 9.78 -19.39 17.76
C TYR A 198 10.41 -20.77 17.53
N ASN A 199 11.69 -20.93 17.85
CA ASN A 199 12.40 -22.20 17.67
C ASN A 199 11.75 -23.33 18.49
N ALA A 200 11.46 -23.06 19.77
CA ALA A 200 10.83 -24.04 20.65
C ALA A 200 9.40 -24.41 20.20
N LEU A 201 8.62 -23.42 19.74
CA LEU A 201 7.26 -23.65 19.26
C LEU A 201 7.25 -24.36 17.90
N SER A 202 8.20 -24.08 17.01
CA SER A 202 8.34 -24.76 15.72
C SER A 202 8.49 -26.27 15.91
N VAL A 203 9.43 -26.70 16.76
CA VAL A 203 9.63 -28.13 17.07
C VAL A 203 8.35 -28.76 17.64
N ARG A 204 7.64 -28.03 18.49
CA ARG A 204 6.38 -28.50 19.10
C ARG A 204 5.26 -28.64 18.07
N VAL A 205 5.12 -27.67 17.16
CA VAL A 205 4.16 -27.70 16.06
C VAL A 205 4.45 -28.87 15.14
N ASP A 206 5.72 -29.06 14.74
CA ASP A 206 6.10 -30.15 13.84
C ASP A 206 5.77 -31.53 14.48
N SER A 207 6.07 -31.68 15.78
CA SER A 207 5.70 -32.88 16.55
C SER A 207 4.18 -33.07 16.70
N LYS A 208 3.41 -32.01 16.96
CA LYS A 208 1.94 -32.07 17.04
C LYS A 208 1.32 -32.37 15.68
N GLN A 209 1.85 -31.81 14.60
CA GLN A 209 1.39 -32.07 13.24
C GLN A 209 1.56 -33.54 12.87
N SER A 210 2.73 -34.13 13.14
CA SER A 210 2.98 -35.55 12.92
C SER A 210 2.00 -36.43 13.73
N ARG A 211 1.77 -36.10 15.00
CA ARG A 211 0.78 -36.79 15.85
C ARG A 211 -0.64 -36.67 15.31
N TYR A 212 -1.05 -35.48 14.88
CA TYR A 212 -2.38 -35.25 14.29
C TYR A 212 -2.57 -36.09 13.04
N ASN A 213 -1.59 -36.07 12.14
CA ASN A 213 -1.65 -36.83 10.90
C ASN A 213 -1.79 -38.34 11.17
N ASN A 214 -1.03 -38.87 12.13
CA ASN A 214 -1.13 -40.28 12.53
C ASN A 214 -2.50 -40.61 13.14
N GLN A 215 -3.02 -39.78 14.04
CA GLN A 215 -4.34 -39.99 14.65
C GLN A 215 -5.47 -39.88 13.62
N ALA A 216 -5.38 -38.94 12.70
CA ALA A 216 -6.34 -38.79 11.60
C ALA A 216 -6.33 -40.00 10.67
N ALA A 217 -5.14 -40.54 10.34
CA ALA A 217 -5.01 -41.75 9.55
C ALA A 217 -5.62 -42.97 10.26
N VAL A 218 -5.32 -43.17 11.56
CA VAL A 218 -5.90 -44.25 12.37
C VAL A 218 -7.43 -44.11 12.49
N TYR A 219 -7.92 -42.90 12.75
CA TYR A 219 -9.36 -42.63 12.78
C TYR A 219 -10.01 -43.02 11.44
N LYS A 220 -9.38 -42.66 10.31
CA LYS A 220 -9.91 -42.98 8.98
C LYS A 220 -9.98 -44.48 8.73
N LEU A 221 -8.95 -45.23 9.13
CA LEU A 221 -8.95 -46.69 9.05
C LEU A 221 -10.09 -47.30 9.87
N ASN A 222 -10.28 -46.84 11.10
CA ASN A 222 -11.33 -47.33 11.99
C ASN A 222 -12.74 -46.95 11.51
N GLU A 223 -12.91 -45.75 10.96
CA GLU A 223 -14.15 -45.30 10.34
C GLU A 223 -14.52 -46.20 9.15
N ASN A 224 -13.56 -46.51 8.28
CA ASN A 224 -13.77 -47.39 7.14
C ASN A 224 -14.16 -48.82 7.59
N ALA A 225 -13.50 -49.36 8.62
CA ALA A 225 -13.83 -50.67 9.18
C ALA A 225 -15.24 -50.71 9.79
N TYR A 226 -15.62 -49.68 10.55
CA TYR A 226 -16.98 -49.52 11.08
C TYR A 226 -18.02 -49.46 9.96
N ASN A 227 -17.79 -48.62 8.94
CA ASN A 227 -18.69 -48.48 7.81
C ASN A 227 -18.86 -49.79 7.03
N ALA A 228 -17.79 -50.60 6.90
CA ALA A 228 -17.87 -51.92 6.30
C ALA A 228 -18.76 -52.89 7.11
N LYS A 229 -18.66 -52.89 8.45
CA LYS A 229 -19.55 -53.69 9.32
C LYS A 229 -21.00 -53.25 9.22
N VAL A 230 -21.25 -51.94 9.27
CA VAL A 230 -22.61 -51.38 9.10
C VAL A 230 -23.18 -51.78 7.74
N LYS A 231 -22.39 -51.67 6.66
CA LYS A 231 -22.81 -52.09 5.32
C LYS A 231 -23.11 -53.60 5.24
N TYR A 232 -22.31 -54.43 5.89
CA TYR A 232 -22.56 -55.88 5.96
C TYR A 232 -23.90 -56.18 6.61
N TRP A 233 -24.18 -55.59 7.78
CA TRP A 233 -25.44 -55.83 8.50
C TRP A 233 -26.66 -55.20 7.84
N ASN A 234 -26.51 -54.06 7.16
CA ASN A 234 -27.58 -53.46 6.38
C ASN A 234 -28.03 -54.32 5.19
N LYS A 235 -27.16 -55.22 4.69
CA LYS A 235 -27.50 -56.19 3.63
C LYS A 235 -28.25 -57.42 4.16
N LYS A 236 -28.31 -57.61 5.47
CA LYS A 236 -29.00 -58.74 6.10
C LYS A 236 -30.38 -58.28 6.58
N THR A 237 -31.37 -59.16 6.50
CA THR A 237 -32.75 -58.87 6.94
C THR A 237 -32.84 -58.59 8.44
N PHE A 238 -31.92 -59.15 9.24
CA PHE A 238 -31.84 -58.93 10.68
C PHE A 238 -30.39 -58.97 11.19
N ALA A 239 -30.03 -58.01 12.05
CA ALA A 239 -28.79 -58.02 12.82
C ALA A 239 -29.09 -58.44 14.28
N PRO A 240 -28.39 -59.43 14.88
CA PRO A 240 -28.61 -59.84 16.26
C PRO A 240 -28.53 -58.68 17.26
N ALA A 241 -29.28 -58.74 18.36
CA ALA A 241 -29.33 -57.67 19.36
C ALA A 241 -27.95 -57.33 19.94
N ALA A 242 -27.12 -58.35 20.19
CA ALA A 242 -25.74 -58.17 20.65
C ALA A 242 -24.89 -57.36 19.66
N GLU A 243 -25.06 -57.62 18.37
CA GLU A 243 -24.32 -56.92 17.32
C GLU A 243 -24.79 -55.48 17.14
N ARG A 244 -26.11 -55.22 17.21
CA ARG A 244 -26.64 -53.85 17.22
C ARG A 244 -26.06 -53.06 18.40
N LYS A 245 -26.00 -53.65 19.59
CA LYS A 245 -25.38 -53.04 20.78
C LYS A 245 -23.89 -52.74 20.54
N ARG A 246 -23.15 -53.67 19.93
CA ARG A 246 -21.73 -53.48 19.56
C ARG A 246 -21.55 -52.33 18.57
N LEU A 247 -22.33 -52.28 17.49
CA LEU A 247 -22.26 -51.22 16.48
C LEU A 247 -22.60 -49.83 17.07
N GLN A 248 -23.56 -49.75 17.99
CA GLN A 248 -23.85 -48.49 18.68
C GLN A 248 -22.71 -48.07 19.61
N ALA A 249 -22.08 -49.02 20.32
CA ALA A 249 -20.91 -48.74 21.14
C ALA A 249 -19.70 -48.29 20.28
N GLU A 250 -19.47 -48.94 19.14
CA GLU A 250 -18.42 -48.55 18.19
C GLU A 250 -18.69 -47.16 17.60
N LYS A 251 -19.95 -46.85 17.24
CA LYS A 251 -20.37 -45.51 16.78
C LYS A 251 -20.08 -44.44 17.82
N ALA A 252 -20.46 -44.68 19.07
CA ALA A 252 -20.19 -43.76 20.17
C ALA A 252 -18.68 -43.57 20.40
N ALA A 253 -17.88 -44.63 20.26
CA ALA A 253 -16.43 -44.54 20.33
C ALA A 253 -15.84 -43.69 19.18
N ARG A 254 -16.29 -43.89 17.93
CA ARG A 254 -15.86 -43.07 16.79
C ARG A 254 -16.21 -41.59 16.99
N ALA A 255 -17.39 -41.30 17.52
CA ALA A 255 -17.80 -39.92 17.81
C ALA A 255 -16.88 -39.26 18.85
N ARG A 256 -16.50 -39.98 19.91
CA ARG A 256 -15.55 -39.49 20.91
C ARG A 256 -14.15 -39.25 20.33
N GLU A 257 -13.65 -40.17 19.51
CA GLU A 257 -12.36 -40.00 18.84
C GLU A 257 -12.35 -38.81 17.88
N PHE A 258 -13.43 -38.62 17.11
CA PHE A 258 -13.56 -37.47 16.23
C PHE A 258 -13.57 -36.15 17.02
N ALA A 259 -14.33 -36.10 18.12
CA ALA A 259 -14.36 -34.92 18.99
C ALA A 259 -12.96 -34.61 19.57
N ALA A 260 -12.22 -35.63 20.00
CA ALA A 260 -10.85 -35.49 20.47
C ALA A 260 -9.91 -34.98 19.36
N LEU A 261 -10.03 -35.52 18.14
CA LEU A 261 -9.23 -35.10 16.98
C LEU A 261 -9.51 -33.63 16.61
N LYS A 262 -10.78 -33.20 16.63
CA LYS A 262 -11.16 -31.79 16.42
C LYS A 262 -10.61 -30.87 17.51
N SER A 263 -10.61 -31.31 18.77
CA SER A 263 -10.00 -30.54 19.86
C SER A 263 -8.48 -30.42 19.69
N PHE A 264 -7.82 -31.50 19.24
CA PHE A 264 -6.38 -31.50 18.98
C PHE A 264 -6.03 -30.59 17.79
N GLU A 265 -6.80 -30.66 16.70
CA GLU A 265 -6.69 -29.77 15.54
C GLU A 265 -6.82 -28.29 15.94
N LYS A 266 -7.82 -27.95 16.77
CA LYS A 266 -7.99 -26.57 17.28
C LYS A 266 -6.75 -26.08 18.01
N THR A 267 -6.15 -26.94 18.85
CA THR A 267 -4.95 -26.61 19.61
C THR A 267 -3.73 -26.45 18.69
N LEU A 268 -3.57 -27.35 17.71
CA LEU A 268 -2.52 -27.28 16.72
C LEU A 268 -2.62 -26.01 15.87
N ASN A 269 -3.81 -25.65 15.41
CA ASN A 269 -4.04 -24.43 14.64
C ASN A 269 -3.75 -23.16 15.45
N ALA A 270 -4.06 -23.15 16.76
CA ALA A 270 -3.70 -22.04 17.65
C ALA A 270 -2.17 -21.90 17.80
N ASP A 271 -1.44 -23.01 17.94
CA ASP A 271 0.02 -23.00 17.99
C ASP A 271 0.62 -22.53 16.65
N ILE A 272 0.07 -22.96 15.51
CA ILE A 272 0.47 -22.49 14.17
C ILE A 272 0.21 -20.98 14.03
N GLY A 273 -0.93 -20.48 14.49
CA GLY A 273 -1.25 -19.06 14.50
C GLY A 273 -0.23 -18.24 15.28
N THR A 274 0.10 -18.69 16.49
CA THR A 274 1.14 -18.07 17.33
C THR A 274 2.51 -18.11 16.67
N LEU A 275 2.86 -19.23 16.04
CA LEU A 275 4.14 -19.41 15.36
C LEU A 275 4.27 -18.49 14.14
N ASN A 276 3.19 -18.29 13.38
CA ASN A 276 3.16 -17.35 12.26
C ASN A 276 3.23 -15.89 12.73
N ALA A 277 2.59 -15.56 13.86
CA ALA A 277 2.69 -14.25 14.48
C ALA A 277 4.14 -13.96 14.94
N LEU A 278 4.80 -14.95 15.57
CA LEU A 278 6.21 -14.85 15.93
C LEU A 278 7.11 -14.64 14.70
N ALA A 279 6.92 -15.40 13.62
CA ALA A 279 7.67 -15.23 12.38
C ALA A 279 7.49 -13.82 11.80
N THR A 280 6.24 -13.33 11.77
CA THR A 280 5.91 -11.99 11.29
C THR A 280 6.64 -10.94 12.12
N THR A 281 6.49 -10.93 13.44
CA THR A 281 7.15 -9.96 14.32
C THR A 281 8.67 -10.07 14.30
N LEU A 282 9.23 -11.28 14.17
CA LEU A 282 10.68 -11.44 13.99
C LEU A 282 11.16 -10.79 12.69
N ASN A 283 10.45 -10.97 11.57
CA ASN A 283 10.78 -10.30 10.31
C ASN A 283 10.69 -8.78 10.42
N GLN A 284 9.72 -8.26 11.19
CA GLN A 284 9.62 -6.83 11.49
C GLN A 284 10.87 -6.33 12.23
N LEU A 285 11.28 -7.04 13.29
CA LEU A 285 12.46 -6.70 14.07
C LEU A 285 13.76 -6.84 13.27
N ILE A 286 13.85 -7.78 12.34
CA ILE A 286 15.01 -7.90 11.44
C ILE A 286 15.21 -6.63 10.63
N VAL A 287 14.13 -6.09 10.05
CA VAL A 287 14.17 -4.82 9.30
C VAL A 287 14.47 -3.67 10.25
N GLN A 288 13.74 -3.57 11.37
CA GLN A 288 13.86 -2.46 12.32
C GLN A 288 15.24 -2.35 12.99
N LEU A 289 15.88 -3.49 13.26
CA LEU A 289 17.18 -3.54 13.92
C LEU A 289 18.33 -3.70 12.91
N HIS A 290 18.07 -3.61 11.60
CA HIS A 290 19.05 -3.84 10.54
C HIS A 290 19.86 -5.13 10.72
N LEU A 291 19.21 -6.21 11.14
CA LEU A 291 19.90 -7.47 11.42
C LEU A 291 20.23 -8.18 10.11
N ASN A 292 21.49 -8.56 9.92
CA ASN A 292 21.91 -9.37 8.78
C ASN A 292 21.62 -10.86 9.05
N VAL A 293 20.33 -11.23 9.02
CA VAL A 293 19.86 -12.60 9.26
C VAL A 293 18.77 -12.95 8.23
N LYS A 294 18.61 -14.24 7.95
CA LYS A 294 17.55 -14.71 7.05
C LYS A 294 16.18 -14.47 7.68
N GLN A 295 15.25 -13.98 6.87
CA GLN A 295 13.84 -13.86 7.25
C GLN A 295 13.18 -15.24 7.39
N TYR A 296 12.18 -15.31 8.25
CA TYR A 296 11.38 -16.49 8.53
C TYR A 296 10.27 -16.61 7.49
N ASN A 297 10.42 -17.58 6.57
CA ASN A 297 9.45 -17.83 5.49
C ASN A 297 8.45 -18.93 5.93
N ARG A 298 7.24 -18.54 6.33
CA ARG A 298 6.09 -19.45 6.56
C ARG A 298 4.81 -18.87 5.96
N THR A 299 3.85 -19.73 5.66
CA THR A 299 2.52 -19.33 5.17
C THR A 299 1.89 -18.31 6.10
N GLY A 300 1.66 -17.08 5.60
CA GLY A 300 1.10 -15.98 6.38
C GLY A 300 2.12 -15.03 7.01
N ALA A 301 3.42 -15.35 6.97
CA ALA A 301 4.47 -14.38 7.31
C ALA A 301 4.63 -13.39 6.14
N SER A 302 4.52 -12.09 6.42
CA SER A 302 4.72 -11.06 5.41
C SER A 302 6.19 -11.01 4.99
N LEU A 303 6.46 -11.14 3.69
CA LEU A 303 7.77 -10.93 3.08
C LEU A 303 7.76 -9.58 2.37
N GLY A 304 8.67 -8.67 2.74
CA GLY A 304 8.77 -7.35 2.12
C GLY A 304 9.29 -6.27 3.07
N GLN A 305 9.48 -5.06 2.53
CA GLN A 305 9.81 -3.89 3.34
C GLN A 305 8.71 -3.66 4.37
N PHE A 306 9.08 -3.66 5.64
CA PHE A 306 8.13 -3.52 6.73
C PHE A 306 7.90 -2.05 7.04
N GLU A 307 6.69 -1.59 6.80
CA GLU A 307 6.24 -0.21 7.06
C GLU A 307 5.12 -0.23 8.10
N GLN A 308 5.17 0.65 9.10
CA GLN A 308 4.11 0.76 10.11
C GLN A 308 2.96 1.65 9.66
N GLY A 309 3.31 2.66 8.87
CA GLY A 309 2.43 3.52 8.11
C GLY A 309 3.02 3.73 6.73
N LEU A 310 2.19 4.22 5.81
CA LEU A 310 2.64 4.61 4.48
C LEU A 310 1.87 5.85 4.02
N TYR A 311 2.60 6.95 3.86
CA TYR A 311 2.18 8.07 3.04
C TYR A 311 2.41 7.75 1.55
N ARG A 312 1.37 7.94 0.73
CA ARG A 312 1.46 7.79 -0.73
C ARG A 312 0.63 8.83 -1.45
N ILE A 313 1.05 9.12 -2.67
CA ILE A 313 0.32 9.95 -3.61
C ILE A 313 -0.03 9.09 -4.83
N SER A 314 -1.31 8.91 -5.12
CA SER A 314 -1.78 8.17 -6.29
C SER A 314 -2.86 8.98 -7.00
N TRP A 315 -2.68 9.24 -8.30
CA TRP A 315 -3.63 10.03 -9.09
C TRP A 315 -3.97 11.39 -8.45
N GLY A 316 -2.98 12.02 -7.81
CA GLY A 316 -3.11 13.27 -7.06
C GLY A 316 -3.67 13.11 -5.65
N ILE A 317 -4.33 12.00 -5.32
CA ILE A 317 -4.91 11.72 -4.00
C ILE A 317 -3.78 11.35 -3.04
N GLN A 318 -3.74 12.02 -1.89
CA GLN A 318 -2.78 11.72 -0.83
C GLN A 318 -3.44 10.87 0.24
N THR A 319 -2.79 9.78 0.64
CA THR A 319 -3.29 8.91 1.70
C THR A 319 -2.19 8.58 2.69
N ILE A 320 -2.55 8.50 3.97
CA ILE A 320 -1.73 7.91 5.02
C ILE A 320 -2.45 6.64 5.48
N ASP A 321 -1.86 5.49 5.21
CA ASP A 321 -2.41 4.20 5.64
C ASP A 321 -1.57 3.68 6.81
N ILE A 322 -2.18 3.55 8.00
CA ILE A 322 -1.54 2.99 9.19
C ILE A 322 -1.88 1.51 9.31
N TYR A 323 -0.85 0.67 9.40
CA TYR A 323 -0.98 -0.78 9.35
C TYR A 323 -0.72 -1.47 10.69
N GLU A 324 0.17 -0.91 11.52
CA GLU A 324 0.53 -1.52 12.80
C GLU A 324 0.97 -0.48 13.83
N TYR A 325 0.52 -0.67 15.07
CA TYR A 325 1.09 -0.06 16.26
C TYR A 325 0.92 -0.96 17.48
N SER A 326 1.94 -0.99 18.34
CA SER A 326 1.90 -1.75 19.59
C SER A 326 1.16 -1.01 20.71
N GLU A 327 1.26 0.33 20.74
CA GLU A 327 0.72 1.18 21.80
C GLU A 327 0.35 2.57 21.29
N ARG A 328 -0.43 3.31 22.08
CA ARG A 328 -0.97 4.62 21.71
C ARG A 328 0.11 5.66 21.37
N MET A 329 1.18 5.70 22.15
CA MET A 329 2.31 6.61 21.88
C MET A 329 3.00 6.29 20.56
N ARG A 330 3.12 4.99 20.21
CA ARG A 330 3.69 4.57 18.92
C ARG A 330 2.79 4.95 17.76
N LEU A 331 1.46 4.87 17.90
CA LEU A 331 0.54 5.36 16.89
C LEU A 331 0.74 6.85 16.59
N VAL A 332 0.79 7.70 17.63
CA VAL A 332 1.04 9.15 17.44
C VAL A 332 2.36 9.37 16.70
N ARG A 333 3.40 8.62 17.04
CA ARG A 333 4.71 8.76 16.40
C ARG A 333 4.72 8.33 14.93
N VAL A 334 4.02 7.24 14.58
CA VAL A 334 3.87 6.83 13.17
C VAL A 334 3.05 7.85 12.40
N LEU A 335 1.93 8.33 12.97
CA LEU A 335 1.14 9.41 12.37
C LEU A 335 1.99 10.65 12.09
N ALA A 336 2.83 11.06 13.04
CA ALA A 336 3.71 12.22 12.87
C ALA A 336 4.76 12.01 11.77
N HIS A 337 5.32 10.80 11.67
CA HIS A 337 6.24 10.42 10.60
C HIS A 337 5.58 10.53 9.21
N GLU A 338 4.40 9.90 9.04
CA GLU A 338 3.67 9.97 7.77
C GLU A 338 3.18 11.39 7.44
N MET A 339 2.84 12.18 8.45
CA MET A 339 2.56 13.61 8.31
C MET A 339 3.80 14.39 7.85
N GLY A 340 4.99 14.04 8.32
CA GLY A 340 6.24 14.61 7.81
C GLY A 340 6.42 14.37 6.31
N HIS A 341 6.10 13.17 5.82
CA HIS A 341 6.07 12.93 4.37
C HIS A 341 5.00 13.75 3.64
N ALA A 342 3.83 13.98 4.25
CA ALA A 342 2.82 14.87 3.70
C ALA A 342 3.31 16.33 3.59
N LEU A 343 4.20 16.76 4.49
CA LEU A 343 4.90 18.05 4.42
C LEU A 343 6.03 18.07 3.38
N GLY A 344 6.39 16.92 2.81
CA GLY A 344 7.44 16.77 1.81
C GLY A 344 8.81 16.44 2.39
N LEU A 345 8.89 16.02 3.65
CA LEU A 345 10.15 15.57 4.25
C LEU A 345 10.49 14.16 3.76
N GLU A 346 11.77 13.96 3.41
CA GLU A 346 12.33 12.63 3.18
C GLU A 346 12.89 12.05 4.49
N HIS A 347 13.30 10.79 4.45
CA HIS A 347 13.98 10.18 5.59
C HIS A 347 15.32 10.86 5.87
N ILE A 348 15.61 11.08 7.15
CA ILE A 348 16.91 11.60 7.60
C ILE A 348 17.68 10.52 8.35
N SER A 349 19.00 10.66 8.46
CA SER A 349 19.89 9.64 9.01
C SER A 349 19.94 9.57 10.54
N ASN A 350 19.40 10.57 11.25
CA ASN A 350 19.43 10.63 12.71
C ASN A 350 18.50 9.56 13.32
N PRO A 351 19.00 8.55 14.07
CA PRO A 351 18.20 7.47 14.61
C PRO A 351 17.11 7.88 15.62
N GLU A 352 17.23 9.07 16.23
CA GLU A 352 16.26 9.61 17.19
C GLU A 352 15.17 10.47 16.52
N ALA A 353 15.38 10.83 15.26
CA ALA A 353 14.48 11.70 14.52
C ALA A 353 13.12 11.08 14.27
N VAL A 354 12.10 11.93 14.18
CA VAL A 354 10.76 11.49 13.75
C VAL A 354 10.85 10.91 12.36
N MET A 355 11.55 11.58 11.44
CA MET A 355 11.78 11.14 10.05
C MET A 355 12.92 10.13 9.88
N TYR A 356 13.39 9.47 10.93
CA TYR A 356 14.29 8.33 10.73
C TYR A 356 13.55 7.21 9.99
N MET A 357 14.19 6.64 8.96
CA MET A 357 13.60 5.56 8.12
C MET A 357 13.02 4.41 8.96
N ILE A 358 13.59 4.17 10.13
CA ILE A 358 13.04 3.23 11.10
C ILE A 358 12.46 4.03 12.26
N ASN A 359 11.15 3.97 12.45
CA ASN A 359 10.45 4.72 13.50
C ASN A 359 10.71 4.15 14.93
N GLN A 360 11.97 3.96 15.32
CA GLN A 360 12.38 3.28 16.55
C GLN A 360 12.36 4.19 17.79
N GLY A 361 12.47 5.51 17.62
CA GLY A 361 12.47 6.47 18.72
C GLY A 361 11.23 6.37 19.61
N GLU A 362 11.39 6.67 20.90
CA GLU A 362 10.30 6.60 21.90
C GLU A 362 9.77 7.98 22.31
N ASN A 363 10.35 9.05 21.75
CA ASN A 363 9.95 10.41 22.03
C ASN A 363 8.84 10.89 21.06
N LEU A 364 8.03 11.82 21.53
CA LEU A 364 7.04 12.56 20.74
C LEU A 364 7.52 13.99 20.50
N LYS A 365 8.78 14.15 20.11
CA LYS A 365 9.39 15.45 19.83
C LYS A 365 10.22 15.38 18.57
N ALA A 366 10.01 16.34 17.67
CA ALA A 366 10.89 16.52 16.52
C ALA A 366 12.29 16.91 17.01
N THR A 367 13.30 16.25 16.45
CA THR A 367 14.71 16.55 16.74
C THR A 367 15.16 17.82 16.03
N GLY A 368 16.31 18.38 16.43
CA GLY A 368 16.89 19.51 15.70
C GLY A 368 17.14 19.22 14.22
N THR A 369 17.46 17.96 13.88
CA THR A 369 17.62 17.53 12.48
C THR A 369 16.28 17.46 11.73
N ASP A 370 15.19 17.05 12.39
CA ASP A 370 13.85 17.10 11.80
C ASP A 370 13.45 18.55 11.47
N ILE A 371 13.67 19.47 12.41
CA ILE A 371 13.32 20.89 12.23
C ILE A 371 14.18 21.57 11.17
N SER A 372 15.48 21.23 11.10
CA SER A 372 16.35 21.72 10.03
C SER A 372 15.83 21.30 8.65
N GLU A 373 15.43 20.03 8.50
CA GLU A 373 14.90 19.52 7.24
C GLU A 373 13.55 20.15 6.88
N LEU A 374 12.63 20.25 7.85
CA LEU A 374 11.37 20.96 7.68
C LEU A 374 11.59 22.40 7.18
N ASN A 375 12.51 23.14 7.80
CA ASN A 375 12.82 24.50 7.40
C ASN A 375 13.37 24.60 5.97
N LYS A 376 14.21 23.65 5.55
CA LYS A 376 14.70 23.58 4.15
C LYS A 376 13.55 23.34 3.18
N VAL A 377 12.68 22.36 3.46
CA VAL A 377 11.52 22.05 2.61
C VAL A 377 10.62 23.27 2.50
N CYS A 378 10.31 23.93 3.62
CA CYS A 378 9.49 25.15 3.62
C CYS A 378 10.14 26.33 2.87
N ALA A 379 11.47 26.42 2.82
CA ALA A 379 12.19 27.48 2.11
C ALA A 379 12.35 27.22 0.59
N ALA A 380 12.21 25.97 0.15
CA ALA A 380 12.51 25.57 -1.22
C ALA A 380 11.59 26.20 -2.29
N GLY A 381 10.33 26.53 -1.96
CA GLY A 381 9.39 27.10 -2.94
C GLY A 381 9.70 28.51 -3.42
N ILE A 382 10.64 29.21 -2.78
CA ILE A 382 11.01 30.57 -3.19
C ILE A 382 12.17 30.54 -4.21
N ARG A 383 12.94 29.45 -4.33
CA ARG A 383 14.15 29.40 -5.18
C ARG A 383 13.96 28.87 -6.59
N SER A 384 12.84 28.21 -6.92
CA SER A 384 12.64 27.62 -8.25
C SER A 384 12.04 28.56 -9.28
N ILE A 385 11.53 29.73 -8.88
CA ILE A 385 10.94 30.73 -9.79
C ILE A 385 11.92 31.87 -10.11
N SER A 386 12.98 32.05 -9.31
CA SER A 386 13.91 33.19 -9.44
C SER A 386 15.21 32.88 -10.18
N ASN A 387 15.42 31.70 -10.75
CA ASN A 387 16.64 31.43 -11.51
C ASN A 387 16.47 30.56 -12.77
N PRO A 388 15.95 31.12 -13.88
CA PRO A 388 16.18 30.59 -15.21
C PRO A 388 17.50 31.16 -15.78
N GLY A 389 18.63 30.87 -15.13
CA GLY A 389 19.93 31.34 -15.62
C GLY A 389 21.04 31.33 -14.60
N GLN A 390 21.65 30.16 -14.38
CA GLN A 390 23.09 30.03 -14.13
C GLN A 390 23.61 28.80 -14.87
#